data_AF-A0A2J8A028-F1
#
_entry.id   AF-A0A2J8A028-F1
#
_cell.length_a   1.000
_cell.length_b   1.000
_cell.length_c   1.000
_cell.angle_alpha   90.00
_cell.angle_beta   90.00
_cell.angle_gamma   90.00
#
_symmetry.space_group_name_H-M   'P 1'
#
loop_
_entity.id
_entity.type
_entity.pdbx_description
1 polymer ?
#
loop_
_entity_poly.entity_id
_entity_poly.type
_entity_poly.pdbx_seq_one_letter_code
_entity_poly.pdbx_strand_id
1 'polypeptide(L)'
;MDRAVTLLMNLGADSSNRRLIRESGGVEALVQVLKVAPVNEPIGEHALGALHNLALLDTKVKNRALDAGVLQPLVRIVTTKGLPDTDMCVVRARMILTELLKLPDTEDMLALVAAEMGVKL
;
A
#
# COMPACT_ATOMS: atom_id res chain seq x y z
N MET A 1 -18.05 -3.93 3.20
CA MET A 1 -16.60 -3.68 3.15
C MET A 1 -16.28 -2.20 3.32
N ASP A 2 -17.02 -1.30 2.66
CA ASP A 2 -16.78 0.15 2.70
C ASP A 2 -16.67 0.74 4.13
N ARG A 3 -17.59 0.36 5.02
CA ARG A 3 -17.61 0.84 6.42
C ARG A 3 -16.36 0.52 7.23
N ALA A 4 -15.67 -0.60 6.98
CA ALA A 4 -14.46 -0.97 7.73
C ALA A 4 -13.26 -0.13 7.31
N VAL A 5 -13.18 0.20 6.01
CA VAL A 5 -12.17 1.12 5.48
C VAL A 5 -12.46 2.53 5.96
N THR A 6 -13.72 2.97 5.92
CA THR A 6 -14.13 4.26 6.52
C THR A 6 -13.84 4.33 8.01
N LEU A 7 -13.99 3.23 8.76
CA LEU A 7 -13.65 3.18 10.18
C LEU A 7 -12.14 3.30 10.42
N LEU A 8 -11.32 2.55 9.68
CA LEU A 8 -9.86 2.62 9.76
C LEU A 8 -9.33 4.01 9.36
N MET A 9 -9.96 4.63 8.35
CA MET A 9 -9.65 6.00 7.91
C MET A 9 -10.01 7.04 8.97
N ASN A 10 -11.23 6.99 9.54
CA ASN A 10 -11.67 7.93 10.56
C ASN A 10 -10.85 7.82 11.85
N LEU A 11 -10.44 6.59 12.20
CA LEU A 11 -9.58 6.39 13.36
C LEU A 11 -8.16 6.91 13.07
N GLY A 12 -7.57 6.69 11.89
CA GLY A 12 -6.18 7.09 11.58
C GLY A 12 -5.89 8.59 11.40
N ALA A 13 -6.93 9.44 11.33
CA ALA A 13 -6.77 10.89 11.25
C ALA A 13 -6.17 11.50 12.54
N ASP A 14 -6.44 10.89 13.69
CA ASP A 14 -5.88 11.28 15.00
C ASP A 14 -4.51 10.62 15.23
N SER A 15 -3.51 11.40 15.64
CA SER A 15 -2.14 10.92 15.93
C SER A 15 -2.08 9.84 17.01
N SER A 16 -3.00 9.87 17.97
CA SER A 16 -3.10 8.90 19.07
C SER A 16 -3.61 7.55 18.57
N ASN A 17 -4.55 7.58 17.63
CA ASN A 17 -5.14 6.39 17.02
C ASN A 17 -4.21 5.74 15.98
N ARG A 18 -3.35 6.51 15.32
CA ARG A 18 -2.34 5.96 14.39
C ARG A 18 -1.46 4.90 15.04
N ARG A 19 -1.08 5.10 16.31
CA ARG A 19 -0.27 4.14 17.06
C ARG A 19 -1.05 2.86 17.36
N LEU A 20 -2.29 2.97 17.84
CA LEU A 20 -3.16 1.82 18.13
C LEU A 20 -3.51 1.03 16.88
N ILE A 21 -3.80 1.68 15.75
CA ILE A 21 -4.07 1.01 14.47
C ILE A 21 -2.84 0.26 13.99
N ARG A 22 -1.64 0.87 14.11
CA ARG A 22 -0.38 0.19 13.82
C ARG A 22 -0.19 -1.03 14.71
N GLU A 23 -0.42 -0.91 16.01
CA GLU A 23 -0.25 -2.02 16.96
C GLU A 23 -1.35 -3.10 16.83
N SER A 24 -2.53 -2.79 16.25
CA SER A 24 -3.71 -3.68 16.18
C SER A 24 -3.96 -4.35 14.82
N GLY A 25 -2.97 -4.38 13.92
CA GLY A 25 -3.12 -5.07 12.61
C GLY A 25 -3.66 -4.20 11.46
N GLY A 26 -3.64 -2.88 11.60
CA GLY A 26 -4.16 -1.96 10.58
C GLY A 26 -3.36 -1.95 9.28
N VAL A 27 -2.07 -2.29 9.32
CA VAL A 27 -1.22 -2.38 8.12
C VAL A 27 -1.71 -3.50 7.22
N GLU A 28 -1.91 -4.68 7.80
CA GLU A 28 -2.39 -5.89 7.13
C GLU A 28 -3.80 -5.66 6.57
N ALA A 29 -4.66 -4.98 7.34
CA ALA A 29 -6.01 -4.61 6.88
C ALA A 29 -5.96 -3.68 5.65
N LEU A 30 -5.10 -2.66 5.66
CA LEU A 30 -4.93 -1.75 4.51
C LEU A 30 -4.38 -2.48 3.29
N VAL A 31 -3.41 -3.39 3.48
CA VAL A 31 -2.89 -4.23 2.39
C VAL A 31 -4.00 -5.13 1.83
N GLN A 32 -4.87 -5.67 2.67
CA GLN A 32 -6.00 -6.48 2.21
C GLN A 32 -7.00 -5.66 1.41
N VAL A 33 -7.27 -4.41 1.81
CA VAL A 33 -8.08 -3.47 1.02
C VAL A 33 -7.44 -3.25 -0.34
N LEU A 34 -6.13 -2.95 -0.39
CA LEU A 34 -5.41 -2.77 -1.65
C LEU A 34 -5.46 -4.02 -2.54
N LYS A 35 -5.49 -5.22 -1.98
CA LYS A 35 -5.61 -6.46 -2.77
C LYS A 35 -6.96 -6.57 -3.50
N VAL A 36 -8.06 -6.15 -2.87
CA VAL A 36 -9.42 -6.32 -3.41
C VAL A 36 -10.02 -5.06 -4.05
N ALA A 37 -9.48 -3.88 -3.75
CA ALA A 37 -9.97 -2.61 -4.27
C ALA A 37 -9.77 -2.50 -5.79
N PRO A 38 -10.80 -2.07 -6.53
CA PRO A 38 -10.63 -1.63 -7.92
C PRO A 38 -9.66 -0.44 -7.98
N VAL A 39 -8.73 -0.47 -8.93
CA VAL A 39 -7.67 0.56 -9.02
C VAL A 39 -8.24 1.95 -9.33
N ASN A 40 -9.38 2.00 -10.02
CA ASN A 40 -10.09 3.21 -10.43
C ASN A 40 -11.13 3.71 -9.40
N GLU A 41 -11.18 3.12 -8.21
CA GLU A 41 -12.10 3.56 -7.15
C GLU A 41 -11.37 4.31 -6.02
N PRO A 42 -12.02 5.33 -5.39
CA PRO A 42 -11.40 6.13 -4.34
C PRO A 42 -10.89 5.32 -3.15
N ILE A 43 -11.47 4.15 -2.89
CA ILE A 43 -11.08 3.28 -1.78
C ILE A 43 -9.62 2.83 -1.86
N GLY A 44 -9.09 2.60 -3.07
CA GLY A 44 -7.70 2.26 -3.29
C GLY A 44 -6.78 3.43 -2.97
N GLU A 45 -7.12 4.63 -3.45
CA GLU A 45 -6.37 5.86 -3.19
C GLU A 45 -6.28 6.15 -1.69
N HIS A 46 -7.41 6.04 -0.98
CA HIS A 46 -7.43 6.28 0.45
C HIS A 46 -6.60 5.25 1.22
N ALA A 47 -6.65 3.97 0.83
CA ALA A 47 -5.84 2.93 1.45
C ALA A 47 -4.34 3.18 1.21
N LEU A 48 -3.95 3.62 0.01
CA LEU A 48 -2.57 4.06 -0.27
C LEU A 48 -2.17 5.26 0.58
N GLY A 49 -3.05 6.26 0.71
CA GLY A 49 -2.79 7.44 1.54
C GLY A 49 -2.59 7.10 3.01
N ALA A 50 -3.46 6.26 3.58
CA ALA A 50 -3.32 5.76 4.94
C ALA A 50 -2.04 4.94 5.11
N LEU A 51 -1.76 4.00 4.21
CA LEU A 51 -0.56 3.18 4.27
C LEU A 51 0.71 4.02 4.17
N HIS A 52 0.75 4.99 3.25
CA HIS A 52 1.87 5.92 3.10
C HIS A 52 2.13 6.70 4.39
N ASN A 53 1.09 7.26 5.00
CA ASN A 53 1.20 7.99 6.26
C ASN A 53 1.69 7.11 7.43
N LEU A 54 1.36 5.82 7.42
CA LEU A 54 1.80 4.88 8.46
C LEU A 54 3.22 4.34 8.21
N ALA A 55 3.58 4.06 6.95
CA ALA A 55 4.79 3.35 6.55
C ALA A 55 6.00 4.26 6.31
N LEU A 56 5.81 5.55 6.07
CA LEU A 56 6.90 6.47 5.73
C LEU A 56 8.02 6.56 6.78
N LEU A 57 7.69 6.39 8.07
CA LEU A 57 8.60 6.73 9.18
C LEU A 57 9.10 5.54 10.01
N ASP A 58 8.60 4.33 9.77
CA ASP A 58 8.95 3.18 10.61
C ASP A 58 9.23 1.91 9.79
N THR A 59 10.49 1.47 9.85
CA THR A 59 10.97 0.23 9.23
C THR A 59 10.16 -1.00 9.66
N LYS A 60 9.67 -1.08 10.90
CA LYS A 60 8.81 -2.19 11.35
C LYS A 60 7.48 -2.21 10.63
N VAL A 61 6.91 -1.03 10.34
CA VAL A 61 5.66 -0.93 9.57
C VAL A 61 5.90 -1.31 8.12
N LYS A 62 7.01 -0.86 7.53
CA LYS A 62 7.40 -1.25 6.17
C LYS A 62 7.58 -2.77 6.04
N ASN A 63 8.32 -3.41 6.96
CA ASN A 63 8.47 -4.86 7.00
C ASN A 63 7.13 -5.58 7.12
N ARG A 64 6.23 -5.12 8.00
CA ARG A 64 4.88 -5.71 8.11
C ARG A 64 4.05 -5.56 6.84
N ALA A 65 4.19 -4.45 6.12
CA ALA A 65 3.53 -4.29 4.83
C ALA A 65 4.09 -5.27 3.79
N LEU A 66 5.42 -5.48 3.77
CA LEU A 66 6.06 -6.50 2.94
C LEU A 66 5.56 -7.90 3.29
N ASP A 67 5.56 -8.26 4.57
CA ASP A 67 5.06 -9.55 5.07
C ASP A 67 3.58 -9.78 4.73
N ALA A 68 2.78 -8.71 4.73
CA ALA A 68 1.38 -8.75 4.32
C ALA A 68 1.19 -8.88 2.79
N GLY A 69 2.26 -8.80 2.00
CA GLY A 69 2.24 -8.93 0.54
C GLY A 69 1.80 -7.65 -0.17
N VAL A 70 2.26 -6.48 0.30
CA VAL A 70 1.91 -5.17 -0.31
C VAL A 70 2.47 -4.99 -1.72
N LEU A 71 3.57 -5.66 -2.09
CA LEU A 71 4.21 -5.47 -3.39
C LEU A 71 3.27 -5.84 -4.55
N GLN A 72 2.50 -6.91 -4.43
CA GLN A 72 1.58 -7.36 -5.47
C GLN A 72 0.53 -6.29 -5.86
N PRO A 73 -0.26 -5.71 -4.94
CA PRO A 73 -1.19 -4.65 -5.32
C PRO A 73 -0.49 -3.37 -5.78
N LEU A 74 0.70 -3.03 -5.26
CA LEU A 74 1.45 -1.85 -5.74
C LEU A 74 1.90 -2.02 -7.19
N VAL A 75 2.48 -3.18 -7.53
CA VAL A 75 2.85 -3.53 -8.91
C VAL A 75 1.63 -3.46 -9.81
N ARG A 76 0.51 -4.10 -9.40
CA ARG A 76 -0.75 -4.06 -10.16
C ARG A 76 -1.14 -2.63 -10.51
N ILE A 77 -1.14 -1.72 -9.52
CA ILE A 77 -1.55 -0.33 -9.68
C ILE A 77 -0.63 0.40 -10.66
N VAL A 78 0.70 0.32 -10.47
CA VAL A 78 1.66 1.06 -11.33
C VAL A 78 1.79 0.50 -12.74
N THR A 79 1.37 -0.75 -12.97
CA THR A 79 1.34 -1.37 -14.30
C THR A 79 -0.05 -1.43 -14.93
N THR A 80 -1.08 -0.86 -14.27
CA THR A 80 -2.45 -0.89 -14.79
C THR A 80 -2.55 -0.10 -16.09
N LYS A 81 -2.97 -0.77 -17.17
CA LYS A 81 -3.18 -0.12 -18.47
C LYS A 81 -4.35 0.87 -18.40
N GLY A 82 -4.17 2.03 -19.03
CA GLY A 82 -5.21 3.05 -19.15
C GLY A 82 -5.27 4.05 -18.01
N LEU A 83 -4.43 3.90 -16.98
CA LEU A 83 -4.22 4.95 -15.98
C LEU A 83 -3.03 5.83 -16.39
N PRO A 84 -3.17 7.17 -16.37
CA PRO A 84 -2.05 8.06 -16.62
C PRO A 84 -1.05 7.98 -15.45
N ASP A 85 0.24 8.23 -15.70
CA ASP A 85 1.25 8.28 -14.64
C ASP A 85 0.97 9.39 -13.60
N THR A 86 0.16 10.39 -13.96
CA THR A 86 -0.30 11.47 -13.06
C THR A 86 -1.51 11.08 -12.22
N ASP A 87 -2.07 9.88 -12.40
CA ASP A 87 -3.14 9.36 -11.56
C ASP A 87 -2.67 9.27 -10.10
N MET A 88 -3.52 9.72 -9.17
CA MET A 88 -3.12 9.82 -7.76
C MET A 88 -2.84 8.45 -7.14
N CYS A 89 -3.54 7.38 -7.56
CA CYS A 89 -3.24 6.02 -7.13
C CYS A 89 -1.86 5.60 -7.62
N VAL A 90 -1.52 5.89 -8.89
CA VAL A 90 -0.21 5.56 -9.47
C VAL A 90 0.90 6.33 -8.75
N VAL A 91 0.73 7.64 -8.56
CA VAL A 91 1.71 8.48 -7.87
C VAL A 91 1.96 7.98 -6.45
N ARG A 92 0.91 7.73 -5.66
CA ARG A 92 1.05 7.25 -4.28
C ARG A 92 1.65 5.85 -4.22
N ALA A 93 1.25 4.94 -5.10
CA ALA A 93 1.81 3.60 -5.16
C ALA A 93 3.32 3.64 -5.48
N ARG A 94 3.74 4.49 -6.42
CA ARG A 94 5.16 4.73 -6.72
C ARG A 94 5.92 5.28 -5.52
N MET A 95 5.36 6.27 -4.80
CA MET A 95 5.99 6.80 -3.59
C MET A 95 6.20 5.73 -2.51
N ILE A 96 5.20 4.85 -2.29
CA ILE A 96 5.34 3.74 -1.33
C ILE A 96 6.41 2.76 -1.81
N LEU A 97 6.40 2.37 -3.09
CA LEU A 97 7.44 1.50 -3.66
C LEU A 97 8.84 2.08 -3.45
N THR A 98 9.05 3.36 -3.75
CA THR A 98 10.34 4.04 -3.53
C THR A 98 10.79 3.97 -2.07
N GLU A 99 9.85 4.08 -1.12
CA GLU A 99 10.17 3.98 0.30
C GLU A 99 10.47 2.56 0.78
N LEU A 100 9.81 1.55 0.19
CA LEU A 100 10.06 0.14 0.49
C LEU A 100 11.39 -0.31 -0.10
N LEU A 101 11.77 0.16 -1.28
CA LEU A 101 13.05 -0.15 -1.94
C LEU A 101 14.29 0.32 -1.16
N LYS A 102 14.11 1.16 -0.12
CA LYS A 102 15.18 1.51 0.82
C LYS A 102 15.51 0.38 1.81
N LEU A 103 14.67 -0.64 1.91
CA LEU A 103 14.90 -1.81 2.74
C LEU A 103 15.71 -2.87 2.00
N PRO A 104 16.53 -3.67 2.71
CA PRO A 104 17.27 -4.76 2.10
C PRO A 104 16.31 -5.76 1.43
N ASP A 105 16.81 -6.43 0.37
CA ASP A 105 16.16 -7.53 -0.34
C ASP A 105 14.82 -7.18 -1.03
N THR A 106 14.34 -5.93 -0.90
CA THR A 106 13.04 -5.52 -1.46
C THR A 106 13.07 -5.43 -2.98
N GLU A 107 14.23 -5.12 -3.57
CA GLU A 107 14.43 -5.17 -5.03
C GLU A 107 14.22 -6.59 -5.58
N ASP A 108 14.79 -7.60 -4.92
CA ASP A 108 14.64 -9.00 -5.33
C ASP A 108 13.20 -9.49 -5.14
N MET A 109 12.56 -9.12 -4.01
CA MET A 109 11.14 -9.42 -3.80
C MET A 109 10.26 -8.77 -4.87
N LEU A 110 10.54 -7.51 -5.24
CA LEU A 110 9.80 -6.79 -6.27
C LEU A 110 9.97 -7.45 -7.64
N ALA A 111 11.19 -7.85 -7.98
CA ALA A 111 11.49 -8.55 -9.23
C ALA A 111 10.76 -9.89 -9.31
N LEU A 112 10.74 -10.66 -8.21
CA LEU A 112 10.01 -11.93 -8.12
C LEU A 112 8.51 -11.71 -8.34
N VAL A 113 7.91 -10.76 -7.63
CA VAL A 113 6.48 -10.44 -7.76
C VAL A 113 6.13 -9.97 -9.17
N ALA A 114 6.95 -9.11 -9.78
CA ALA A 114 6.74 -8.66 -11.14
C ALA A 114 6.79 -9.82 -12.15
N ALA A 115 7.75 -10.73 -11.97
CA ALA A 115 7.87 -11.93 -12.80
C ALA A 115 6.66 -12.87 -12.66
N GLU A 116 6.20 -13.12 -11.42
CA GLU A 116 4.98 -13.91 -11.15
C GLU A 116 3.72 -13.28 -11.76
N MET A 117 3.66 -11.95 -11.79
CA MET A 117 2.57 -11.20 -12.40
C MET A 117 2.68 -11.07 -13.92
N GLY A 118 3.80 -11.50 -14.53
CA GLY A 118 4.04 -11.39 -15.96
C GLY A 118 4.17 -9.95 -16.44
N VAL A 119 4.61 -9.03 -15.58
CA VAL A 119 4.77 -7.60 -15.90
C VAL A 119 6.23 -7.19 -15.86
N LYS A 120 6.58 -6.17 -16.65
CA LYS A 120 7.89 -5.51 -16.61
C LYS A 120 7.71 -4.17 -15.89
N LEU A 121 8.52 -3.95 -14.85
CA LEU A 121 8.60 -2.70 -14.10
C LEU A 121 9.66 -1.77 -14.67
#